data_AF-A0A1F7AUL0-F1
#
_entry.id   AF-A0A1F7AUL0-F1
#
_cell.length_a   1.000
_cell.length_b   1.000
_cell.length_c   1.000
_cell.angle_alpha   90.00
_cell.angle_beta   90.00
_cell.angle_gamma   90.00
#
_symmetry.space_group_name_H-M   'P 1'
#
loop_
_entity.id
_entity.type
_entity.pdbx_description
1 polymer ?
#
loop_
_entity_poly.entity_id
_entity_poly.type
_entity_poly.pdbx_seq_one_letter_code
_entity_poly.pdbx_strand_id
1 'polypeptide(L)'
;MQKQHIQIADSQQPQYDKLRRLEFGAEELASAFMEKPVGIVCIDERARIGHKPVIGLAGTAVLMTDPQREKFIANIREDGIDPSELEFTQHESCGACGLYCKDHPENTPEEMAEKSAKHLAQLAGAKKPVTQIGWTSGCEHEAIGDSHAHHARVIYVDGTGRFNPAKLGLPDGFLLSVKFSPDWDYAKTELAIAQSIAMGDHGLGKDYFKTNGPLLIVLVGDPLSLREKFAGSLDLYSGLAEVLELPYNG
;
A
#
# COMPACT_ATOMS: atom_id res chain seq x y z
N MET A 1 -19.68 -12.44 -18.99
CA MET A 1 -19.29 -11.02 -18.86
C MET A 1 -18.28 -10.70 -19.94
N GLN A 2 -18.51 -9.63 -20.71
CA GLN A 2 -17.63 -9.17 -21.77
C GLN A 2 -16.36 -8.58 -21.14
N LYS A 3 -15.19 -9.06 -21.57
CA LYS A 3 -13.89 -8.53 -21.14
C LYS A 3 -13.76 -7.08 -21.64
N GLN A 4 -13.91 -6.11 -20.75
CA GLN A 4 -13.50 -4.74 -21.05
C GLN A 4 -12.02 -4.63 -20.66
N HIS A 5 -11.16 -4.69 -21.67
CA HIS A 5 -9.75 -4.34 -21.53
C HIS A 5 -9.69 -2.82 -21.33
N ILE A 6 -9.36 -2.38 -20.11
CA ILE A 6 -9.10 -0.97 -19.83
C ILE A 6 -7.81 -0.60 -20.58
N GLN A 7 -7.96 0.04 -21.75
CA GLN A 7 -6.86 0.67 -22.46
C GLN A 7 -6.63 2.06 -21.85
N ILE A 8 -5.81 2.13 -20.81
CA ILE A 8 -5.22 3.42 -20.41
C ILE A 8 -4.14 3.71 -21.44
N ALA A 9 -4.35 4.72 -22.29
CA ALA A 9 -3.43 5.07 -23.35
C ALA A 9 -2.05 5.45 -22.76
N ASP A 10 -1.02 4.71 -23.18
CA ASP A 10 0.35 4.72 -22.65
C ASP A 10 1.18 5.97 -23.03
N SER A 11 0.57 6.94 -23.73
CA SER A 11 1.25 8.17 -24.12
C SER A 11 0.96 9.30 -23.13
N GLN A 12 1.93 9.61 -22.27
CA GLN A 12 2.03 10.78 -21.39
C GLN A 12 1.41 10.69 -19.98
N GLN A 13 1.97 9.84 -19.13
CA GLN A 13 1.85 10.03 -17.67
C GLN A 13 3.23 10.38 -17.07
N PRO A 14 3.63 11.67 -17.08
CA PRO A 14 4.96 12.15 -16.67
C PRO A 14 5.43 11.66 -15.29
N GLN A 15 4.50 11.35 -14.40
CA GLN A 15 4.75 10.81 -13.07
C GLN A 15 5.47 9.44 -13.08
N TYR A 16 5.18 8.56 -14.04
CA TYR A 16 5.86 7.26 -14.16
C TYR A 16 7.26 7.38 -14.77
N ASP A 17 7.42 8.29 -15.73
CA ASP A 17 8.75 8.63 -16.26
C ASP A 17 9.63 9.26 -15.19
N LYS A 18 9.06 10.17 -14.37
CA LYS A 18 9.73 10.76 -13.22
C LYS A 18 10.16 9.68 -12.22
N LEU A 19 9.26 8.74 -11.91
CA LEU A 19 9.58 7.61 -11.04
C LEU A 19 10.72 6.75 -11.57
N ARG A 20 10.73 6.43 -12.87
CA ARG A 20 11.81 5.60 -13.46
C ARG A 20 13.15 6.31 -13.50
N ARG A 21 13.16 7.63 -13.64
CA ARG A 21 14.40 8.43 -13.64
C ARG A 21 14.96 8.63 -12.23
N LEU A 22 14.10 8.64 -11.20
CA LEU A 22 14.50 8.86 -9.79
C LEU A 22 15.33 10.14 -9.59
N GLU A 23 15.18 11.13 -10.45
CA GLU A 23 15.93 12.39 -10.42
C GLU A 23 15.20 13.40 -9.51
N PHE A 24 15.43 13.29 -8.21
CA PHE A 24 14.91 14.24 -7.22
C PHE A 24 16.05 15.10 -6.66
N GLY A 25 15.76 16.39 -6.42
CA GLY A 25 16.66 17.21 -5.61
C GLY A 25 16.72 16.69 -4.17
N ALA A 26 17.84 16.90 -3.45
CA ALA A 26 17.98 16.40 -2.07
C ALA A 26 16.90 16.93 -1.12
N GLU A 27 16.54 18.21 -1.24
CA GLU A 27 15.47 18.84 -0.44
C GLU A 27 14.08 18.31 -0.82
N GLU A 28 13.84 18.12 -2.12
CA GLU A 28 12.59 17.53 -2.63
C GLU A 28 12.42 16.11 -2.08
N LEU A 29 13.48 15.29 -2.16
CA LEU A 29 13.49 13.94 -1.63
C LEU A 29 13.24 13.93 -0.11
N ALA A 30 13.97 14.74 0.65
CA ALA A 30 13.79 14.82 2.10
C ALA A 30 12.35 15.19 2.49
N SER A 31 11.70 16.10 1.74
CA SER A 31 10.33 16.52 2.00
C SER A 31 9.31 15.38 2.00
N ALA A 32 9.60 14.28 1.31
CA ALA A 32 8.76 13.07 1.27
C ALA A 32 8.84 12.23 2.55
N PHE A 33 9.75 12.53 3.48
CA PHE A 33 10.01 11.75 4.70
C PHE A 33 9.94 12.57 6.00
N MET A 34 9.87 13.90 5.93
CA MET A 34 9.93 14.77 7.12
C MET A 34 8.67 14.73 8.00
N GLU A 35 7.51 14.43 7.42
CA GLU A 35 6.25 14.46 8.14
C GLU A 35 6.00 13.14 8.90
N LYS A 36 5.43 13.24 10.11
CA LYS A 36 4.97 12.06 10.84
C LYS A 36 3.70 11.50 10.17
N PRO A 37 3.51 10.16 10.14
CA PRO A 37 2.28 9.58 9.64
C PRO A 37 1.09 10.06 10.47
N VAL A 38 -0.03 10.29 9.81
CA VAL A 38 -1.27 10.78 10.45
C VAL A 38 -2.27 9.66 10.75
N GLY A 39 -2.08 8.49 10.15
CA GLY A 39 -3.01 7.38 10.28
C GLY A 39 -2.46 6.05 9.77
N ILE A 40 -3.22 5.00 10.07
CA ILE A 40 -3.04 3.63 9.58
C ILE A 40 -4.18 3.35 8.59
N VAL A 41 -3.79 3.00 7.37
CA VAL A 41 -4.70 2.80 6.24
C VAL A 41 -4.42 1.48 5.54
N CYS A 42 -5.37 1.00 4.74
CA CYS A 42 -5.11 -0.13 3.85
C CYS A 42 -3.99 0.19 2.86
N ILE A 43 -3.21 -0.81 2.46
CA ILE A 43 -2.20 -0.66 1.39
C ILE A 43 -2.80 -0.25 0.04
N ASP A 44 -4.12 -0.43 -0.14
CA ASP A 44 -4.89 -0.10 -1.33
C ASP A 44 -4.57 1.33 -1.83
N GLU A 45 -4.23 1.47 -3.12
CA GLU A 45 -3.81 2.75 -3.71
C GLU A 45 -4.89 3.83 -3.61
N ARG A 46 -6.15 3.40 -3.44
CA ARG A 46 -7.34 4.23 -3.34
C ARG A 46 -7.64 4.64 -1.90
N ALA A 47 -6.99 4.02 -0.92
CA ALA A 47 -7.17 4.27 0.50
C ALA A 47 -6.18 5.33 1.00
N ARG A 48 -6.45 6.62 0.72
CA ARG A 48 -5.60 7.74 1.19
C ARG A 48 -6.34 8.76 2.04
N ILE A 49 -5.64 9.29 3.05
CA ILE A 49 -6.10 10.43 3.86
C ILE A 49 -5.59 11.72 3.21
N GLY A 50 -6.19 12.11 2.07
CA GLY A 50 -5.89 13.39 1.39
C GLY A 50 -4.39 13.59 1.09
N HIS A 51 -3.72 12.56 0.58
CA HIS A 51 -2.28 12.55 0.25
C HIS A 51 -1.33 12.92 1.42
N LYS A 52 -1.77 12.70 2.67
CA LYS A 52 -0.91 12.80 3.86
C LYS A 52 -0.04 11.55 4.03
N PRO A 53 1.09 11.62 4.75
CA PRO A 53 1.88 10.44 5.12
C PRO A 53 1.04 9.51 5.99
N VAL A 54 1.07 8.22 5.69
CA VAL A 54 0.27 7.19 6.37
C VAL A 54 1.09 5.91 6.51
N ILE A 55 0.72 5.09 7.48
CA ILE A 55 1.22 3.72 7.63
C ILE A 55 0.29 2.81 6.82
N GLY A 56 0.79 2.27 5.72
CA GLY A 56 0.04 1.35 4.87
C GLY A 56 0.12 -0.08 5.38
N LEU A 57 -1.04 -0.69 5.61
CA LEU A 57 -1.19 -2.02 6.21
C LEU A 57 -2.42 -2.75 5.66
N ALA A 58 -2.25 -3.95 5.12
CA ALA A 58 -3.27 -4.68 4.38
C ALA A 58 -4.53 -4.94 5.24
N GLY A 59 -5.66 -4.38 4.81
CA GLY A 59 -6.95 -4.49 5.51
C GLY A 59 -6.88 -4.07 6.97
N THR A 60 -6.04 -3.10 7.31
CA THR A 60 -5.87 -2.58 8.69
C THR A 60 -5.67 -3.72 9.70
N ALA A 61 -4.73 -4.62 9.38
CA ALA A 61 -4.33 -5.79 10.19
C ALA A 61 -5.33 -6.97 10.23
N VAL A 62 -6.24 -7.08 9.25
CA VAL A 62 -7.18 -8.22 9.19
C VAL A 62 -6.47 -9.58 9.12
N LEU A 63 -5.32 -9.65 8.45
CA LEU A 63 -4.53 -10.88 8.28
C LEU A 63 -3.53 -11.16 9.41
N MET A 64 -3.43 -10.26 10.41
CA MET A 64 -2.55 -10.47 11.56
C MET A 64 -3.25 -11.25 12.67
N THR A 65 -2.47 -12.06 13.39
CA THR A 65 -2.86 -12.56 14.72
C THR A 65 -2.77 -11.44 15.77
N ASP A 66 -3.39 -11.62 16.94
CA ASP A 66 -3.30 -10.63 18.02
C ASP A 66 -1.87 -10.34 18.48
N PRO A 67 -0.98 -11.34 18.69
CA PRO A 67 0.43 -11.07 19.00
C PRO A 67 1.15 -10.26 17.93
N GLN A 68 0.80 -10.47 16.65
CA GLN A 68 1.35 -9.68 15.55
C GLN A 68 0.85 -8.24 15.57
N ARG A 69 -0.44 -8.02 15.87
CA ARG A 69 -1.02 -6.67 16.02
C ARG A 69 -0.36 -5.91 17.17
N GLU A 70 -0.19 -6.56 18.32
CA GLU A 70 0.47 -5.99 19.48
C GLU A 70 1.92 -5.59 19.16
N LYS A 71 2.66 -6.48 18.49
CA LYS A 71 4.04 -6.20 18.06
C LYS A 71 4.11 -5.06 17.04
N PHE A 72 3.21 -5.02 16.07
CA PHE A 72 3.12 -3.92 15.10
C PHE A 72 2.91 -2.57 15.81
N ILE A 73 1.97 -2.49 16.75
CA ILE A 73 1.73 -1.27 17.54
C ILE A 73 2.94 -0.93 18.42
N ALA A 74 3.62 -1.93 18.99
CA ALA A 74 4.84 -1.72 19.77
C ALA A 74 5.98 -1.12 18.91
N ASN A 75 6.20 -1.64 17.70
CA ASN A 75 7.18 -1.12 16.75
C ASN A 75 6.92 0.36 16.40
N ILE A 76 5.64 0.76 16.25
CA ILE A 76 5.26 2.16 16.03
C ILE A 76 5.65 3.04 17.22
N ARG A 77 5.38 2.57 18.45
CA ARG A 77 5.74 3.28 19.69
C ARG A 77 7.26 3.43 19.84
N GLU A 78 8.01 2.39 19.50
CA GLU A 78 9.48 2.39 19.53
C GLU A 78 10.09 3.42 18.56
N ASP A 79 9.42 3.73 17.44
CA ASP A 79 9.80 4.81 16.52
C ASP A 79 9.41 6.21 17.02
N GLY A 80 8.87 6.33 18.24
CA GLY A 80 8.46 7.60 18.83
C GLY A 80 7.18 8.19 18.20
N ILE A 81 6.35 7.35 17.61
CA ILE A 81 5.01 7.70 17.14
C ILE A 81 4.01 7.24 18.22
N ASP A 82 3.13 8.14 18.65
CA ASP A 82 2.02 7.77 19.56
C ASP A 82 0.86 7.22 18.73
N PRO A 83 0.59 5.90 18.75
CA PRO A 83 -0.46 5.30 17.95
C PRO A 83 -1.87 5.74 18.39
N SER A 84 -2.03 6.30 19.60
CA SER A 84 -3.34 6.78 20.08
C SER A 84 -3.83 8.04 19.35
N GLU A 85 -2.91 8.79 18.72
CA GLU A 85 -3.18 10.01 17.95
C GLU A 85 -3.45 9.74 16.46
N LEU A 86 -3.14 8.52 16.00
CA LEU A 86 -3.32 8.11 14.61
C LEU A 86 -4.80 7.91 14.27
N GLU A 87 -5.14 8.22 13.02
CA GLU A 87 -6.43 7.86 12.42
C GLU A 87 -6.40 6.41 11.94
N PHE A 88 -7.36 5.61 12.39
CA PHE A 88 -7.55 4.24 11.91
C PHE A 88 -8.67 4.25 10.89
N THR A 89 -8.45 3.61 9.75
CA THR A 89 -9.41 3.64 8.64
C THR A 89 -9.86 2.27 8.20
N GLN A 90 -11.03 2.24 7.56
CA GLN A 90 -11.55 1.10 6.84
C GLN A 90 -12.19 1.56 5.52
N HIS A 91 -12.30 0.66 4.56
CA HIS A 91 -12.94 0.91 3.27
C HIS A 91 -13.69 -0.34 2.79
N GLU A 92 -14.65 -0.13 1.88
CA GLU A 92 -15.43 -1.21 1.27
C GLU A 92 -14.58 -2.05 0.30
N SER A 93 -15.06 -3.26 -0.04
CA SER A 93 -14.42 -4.14 -1.04
C SER A 93 -12.91 -4.36 -0.83
N CYS A 94 -12.47 -4.46 0.43
CA CYS A 94 -11.06 -4.63 0.77
C CYS A 94 -10.54 -6.01 0.34
N GLY A 95 -9.54 -6.04 -0.56
CA GLY A 95 -8.95 -7.28 -1.06
C GLY A 95 -8.35 -8.19 0.03
N ALA A 96 -7.74 -7.59 1.06
CA ALA A 96 -7.20 -8.35 2.20
C ALA A 96 -8.31 -8.98 3.06
N CYS A 97 -9.42 -8.28 3.25
CA CYS A 97 -10.59 -8.85 3.94
C CYS A 97 -11.25 -9.94 3.09
N GLY A 98 -11.33 -9.75 1.77
CA GLY A 98 -11.75 -10.78 0.83
C GLY A 98 -10.89 -12.04 0.90
N LEU A 99 -9.58 -11.90 1.05
CA LEU A 99 -8.67 -13.03 1.26
C LEU A 99 -8.96 -13.74 2.59
N TYR A 100 -9.09 -13.00 3.69
CA TYR A 100 -9.42 -13.56 5.00
C TYR A 100 -10.73 -14.39 4.97
N CYS A 101 -11.77 -13.84 4.34
CA CYS A 101 -13.08 -14.48 4.24
C CYS A 101 -13.10 -15.74 3.38
N LYS A 102 -12.11 -15.98 2.51
CA LYS A 102 -11.99 -17.26 1.78
C LYS A 102 -11.74 -18.43 2.74
N ASP A 103 -10.97 -18.18 3.80
CA ASP A 103 -10.67 -19.18 4.83
C ASP A 103 -11.68 -19.15 6.00
N HIS A 104 -12.49 -18.09 6.07
CA HIS A 104 -13.49 -17.83 7.12
C HIS A 104 -14.84 -17.45 6.51
N PRO A 105 -15.52 -18.38 5.82
CA PRO A 105 -16.69 -18.10 4.98
C PRO A 105 -17.92 -17.62 5.76
N GLU A 106 -17.89 -17.69 7.09
CA GLU A 106 -18.92 -17.14 7.97
C GLU A 106 -18.87 -15.61 8.10
N ASN A 107 -17.80 -14.95 7.63
CA ASN A 107 -17.66 -13.50 7.68
C ASN A 107 -17.79 -12.87 6.29
N THR A 108 -18.20 -11.60 6.25
CA THR A 108 -18.15 -10.78 5.03
C THR A 108 -16.92 -9.85 5.02
N PRO A 109 -16.38 -9.49 3.84
CA PRO A 109 -15.25 -8.57 3.76
C PRO A 109 -15.52 -7.22 4.44
N GLU A 110 -16.73 -6.69 4.31
CA GLU A 110 -17.17 -5.42 4.92
C GLU A 110 -17.17 -5.50 6.45
N GLU A 111 -17.74 -6.58 7.01
CA GLU A 111 -17.68 -6.80 8.46
C GLU A 111 -16.26 -6.92 8.97
N MET A 112 -15.38 -7.60 8.22
CA MET A 112 -14.00 -7.80 8.63
C MET A 112 -13.16 -6.51 8.51
N ALA A 113 -13.44 -5.66 7.53
CA ALA A 113 -12.82 -4.34 7.43
C ALA A 113 -13.13 -3.49 8.67
N GLU A 114 -14.39 -3.49 9.11
CA GLU A 114 -14.81 -2.74 10.29
C GLU A 114 -14.24 -3.35 11.58
N LYS A 115 -14.38 -4.67 11.75
CA LYS A 115 -13.91 -5.39 12.95
C LYS A 115 -12.41 -5.24 13.13
N SER A 116 -11.62 -5.43 12.07
CA SER A 116 -10.15 -5.35 12.14
C SER A 116 -9.67 -3.94 12.47
N ALA A 117 -10.20 -2.91 11.80
CA ALA A 117 -9.83 -1.52 12.06
C ALA A 117 -10.18 -1.10 13.49
N LYS A 118 -11.36 -1.49 14.00
CA LYS A 118 -11.77 -1.22 15.39
C LYS A 118 -10.89 -1.94 16.40
N HIS A 119 -10.55 -3.20 16.14
CA HIS A 119 -9.69 -3.98 17.02
C HIS A 119 -8.28 -3.38 17.12
N LEU A 120 -7.70 -3.01 15.97
CA LEU A 120 -6.39 -2.36 15.96
C LEU A 120 -6.41 -0.99 16.65
N ALA A 121 -7.45 -0.18 16.41
CA ALA A 121 -7.66 1.10 17.09
C ALA A 121 -7.77 0.93 18.61
N GLN A 122 -8.45 -0.11 19.07
CA GLN A 122 -8.57 -0.43 20.50
C GLN A 122 -7.20 -0.81 21.11
N LEU A 123 -6.41 -1.67 20.45
CA LEU A 123 -5.06 -2.04 20.88
C LEU A 123 -4.10 -0.83 20.91
N ALA A 124 -4.29 0.10 19.98
CA ALA A 124 -3.53 1.35 19.92
C ALA A 124 -3.91 2.34 21.03
N GLY A 125 -5.09 2.20 21.64
CA GLY A 125 -5.66 3.19 22.54
C GLY A 125 -6.15 4.44 21.81
N ALA A 126 -6.65 4.29 20.57
CA ALA A 126 -7.04 5.39 19.70
C ALA A 126 -8.03 6.35 20.36
N LYS A 127 -7.75 7.65 20.25
CA LYS A 127 -8.61 8.73 20.78
C LYS A 127 -9.70 9.15 19.79
N LYS A 128 -9.52 8.81 18.51
CA LYS A 128 -10.43 9.12 17.41
C LYS A 128 -11.23 7.87 17.03
N PRO A 129 -12.49 8.01 16.59
CA PRO A 129 -13.23 6.89 16.02
C PRO A 129 -12.56 6.40 14.73
N VAL A 130 -12.76 5.11 14.41
CA VAL A 130 -12.38 4.55 13.11
C VAL A 130 -13.14 5.29 12.01
N THR A 131 -12.43 5.70 10.97
CA THR A 131 -12.98 6.48 9.86
C THR A 131 -13.23 5.56 8.66
N GLN A 132 -14.47 5.58 8.14
CA GLN A 132 -14.74 5.04 6.82
C GLN A 132 -14.16 5.99 5.77
N ILE A 133 -13.21 5.51 4.98
CA ILE A 133 -12.76 6.23 3.80
C ILE A 133 -13.59 5.70 2.62
N GLY A 134 -14.34 6.60 1.98
CA GLY A 134 -14.90 6.32 0.67
C GLY A 134 -13.80 6.32 -0.38
N TRP A 135 -14.04 5.69 -1.52
CA TRP A 135 -13.19 5.88 -2.70
C TRP A 135 -13.17 7.36 -3.03
N THR A 136 -12.08 8.06 -2.73
CA THR A 136 -11.99 9.51 -2.92
C THR A 136 -12.28 9.84 -4.38
N SER A 137 -13.27 10.71 -4.61
CA SER A 137 -13.41 11.46 -5.85
C SER A 137 -12.15 12.33 -6.02
N GLY A 138 -11.45 12.15 -7.15
CA GLY A 138 -10.17 12.80 -7.43
C GLY A 138 -9.08 11.86 -7.94
N CYS A 139 -9.24 10.54 -7.79
CA CYS A 139 -8.42 9.55 -8.50
C CYS A 139 -9.02 9.30 -9.91
N GLU A 140 -8.25 8.72 -10.83
CA GLU A 140 -8.68 8.33 -12.20
C GLU A 140 -9.87 7.34 -12.24
N HIS A 141 -10.54 7.05 -11.11
CA HIS A 141 -11.74 6.21 -11.00
C HIS A 141 -12.91 6.70 -11.87
N GLU A 142 -13.11 8.02 -11.98
CA GLU A 142 -14.19 8.58 -12.82
C GLU A 142 -13.96 8.30 -14.31
N ALA A 143 -12.69 8.16 -14.73
CA ALA A 143 -12.34 7.86 -16.12
C ALA A 143 -12.42 6.35 -16.44
N ILE A 144 -12.28 5.48 -15.43
CA ILE A 144 -12.28 4.01 -15.60
C ILE A 144 -13.71 3.42 -15.57
N GLY A 145 -14.70 4.17 -15.07
CA GLY A 145 -16.11 3.78 -15.14
C GLY A 145 -16.52 2.62 -14.21
N ASP A 146 -15.57 2.08 -13.45
CA ASP A 146 -15.80 1.10 -12.39
C ASP A 146 -14.97 1.50 -11.16
N SER A 147 -15.65 1.99 -10.12
CA SER A 147 -15.03 2.41 -8.86
C SER A 147 -14.33 1.27 -8.11
N HIS A 148 -14.57 0.01 -8.49
CA HIS A 148 -14.02 -1.15 -7.82
C HIS A 148 -12.73 -1.70 -8.46
N ALA A 149 -12.37 -1.27 -9.67
CA ALA A 149 -11.15 -1.71 -10.35
C ALA A 149 -9.89 -1.03 -9.77
N HIS A 150 -8.87 -1.81 -9.45
CA HIS A 150 -7.55 -1.30 -9.10
C HIS A 150 -6.79 -0.85 -10.35
N HIS A 151 -6.07 0.25 -10.23
CA HIS A 151 -5.27 0.84 -11.32
C HIS A 151 -3.79 1.03 -10.93
N ALA A 152 -3.40 0.54 -9.74
CA ALA A 152 -2.01 0.61 -9.29
C ALA A 152 -1.03 -0.05 -10.29
N ARG A 153 -0.09 0.76 -10.77
CA ARG A 153 1.09 0.33 -11.55
C ARG A 153 2.38 0.36 -10.72
N VAL A 154 2.28 0.74 -9.45
CA VAL A 154 3.41 0.83 -8.52
C VAL A 154 3.07 0.20 -7.18
N ILE A 155 4.05 -0.45 -6.57
CA ILE A 155 4.07 -0.89 -5.18
C ILE A 155 5.25 -0.20 -4.50
N TYR A 156 4.99 0.61 -3.49
CA TYR A 156 6.00 1.21 -2.63
C TYR A 156 6.22 0.32 -1.40
N VAL A 157 7.41 -0.22 -1.27
CA VAL A 157 7.88 -0.96 -0.09
C VAL A 157 8.63 0.03 0.80
N ASP A 158 7.94 0.63 1.74
CA ASP A 158 8.45 1.69 2.60
C ASP A 158 9.11 1.14 3.88
N GLY A 159 10.45 1.07 3.85
CA GLY A 159 11.29 0.74 5.00
C GLY A 159 11.49 1.90 5.98
N THR A 160 11.01 3.11 5.66
CA THR A 160 11.17 4.32 6.49
C THR A 160 9.98 4.57 7.43
N GLY A 161 8.79 4.08 7.06
CA GLY A 161 7.53 4.26 7.78
C GLY A 161 6.94 5.67 7.67
N ARG A 162 7.49 6.52 6.81
CA ARG A 162 7.17 7.96 6.70
C ARG A 162 6.98 8.43 5.26
N PHE A 163 7.20 7.55 4.29
CA PHE A 163 7.26 7.94 2.89
C PHE A 163 5.90 8.46 2.39
N ASN A 164 5.92 9.65 1.79
CA ASN A 164 4.76 10.23 1.12
C ASN A 164 5.05 10.44 -0.38
N PRO A 165 4.60 9.54 -1.28
CA PRO A 165 4.88 9.65 -2.72
C PRO A 165 4.30 10.91 -3.35
N ALA A 166 3.19 11.45 -2.83
CA ALA A 166 2.56 12.65 -3.37
C ALA A 166 3.44 13.89 -3.23
N LYS A 167 4.33 13.95 -2.24
CA LYS A 167 5.30 15.07 -2.08
C LYS A 167 6.29 15.16 -3.24
N LEU A 168 6.52 14.03 -3.91
CA LEU A 168 7.40 13.92 -5.08
C LEU A 168 6.63 13.99 -6.41
N GLY A 169 5.31 14.15 -6.38
CA GLY A 169 4.46 14.05 -7.58
C GLY A 169 4.53 12.67 -8.24
N LEU A 170 4.72 11.63 -7.43
CA LEU A 170 4.74 10.24 -7.89
C LEU A 170 3.32 9.67 -8.02
N PRO A 171 3.12 8.67 -8.90
CA PRO A 171 1.80 8.06 -9.09
C PRO A 171 1.30 7.41 -7.80
N ASP A 172 -0.02 7.34 -7.68
CA ASP A 172 -0.64 6.46 -6.69
C ASP A 172 -0.27 5.00 -6.97
N GLY A 173 -0.13 4.25 -5.88
CA GLY A 173 0.24 2.85 -5.88
C GLY A 173 0.03 2.26 -4.51
N PHE A 174 0.16 0.93 -4.42
CA PHE A 174 0.08 0.25 -3.14
C PHE A 174 1.20 0.73 -2.23
N LEU A 175 0.92 1.08 -0.98
CA LEU A 175 1.93 1.56 -0.02
C LEU A 175 2.03 0.58 1.14
N LEU A 176 3.18 -0.08 1.30
CA LEU A 176 3.44 -1.07 2.34
C LEU A 176 4.47 -0.51 3.32
N SER A 177 4.08 -0.21 4.55
CA SER A 177 4.97 0.36 5.56
C SER A 177 5.66 -0.74 6.38
N VAL A 178 6.66 -1.37 5.76
CA VAL A 178 7.31 -2.58 6.29
C VAL A 178 8.19 -2.34 7.52
N LYS A 179 8.57 -1.09 7.79
CA LYS A 179 9.30 -0.71 9.00
C LYS A 179 8.64 -1.19 10.29
N PHE A 180 7.31 -1.15 10.33
CA PHE A 180 6.53 -1.50 11.52
C PHE A 180 6.04 -2.95 11.50
N SER A 181 6.30 -3.69 10.43
CA SER A 181 5.83 -5.07 10.27
C SER A 181 6.23 -5.92 11.49
N PRO A 182 5.34 -6.79 12.00
CA PRO A 182 5.66 -7.66 13.12
C PRO A 182 6.80 -8.62 12.78
N ASP A 183 6.92 -9.03 11.53
CA ASP A 183 7.98 -9.90 11.03
C ASP A 183 8.10 -9.77 9.49
N TRP A 184 9.18 -10.34 8.93
CA TRP A 184 9.44 -10.25 7.49
C TRP A 184 8.56 -11.19 6.66
N ASP A 185 8.02 -12.25 7.24
CA ASP A 185 7.15 -13.18 6.52
C ASP A 185 5.77 -12.55 6.28
N TYR A 186 5.27 -11.79 7.25
CA TYR A 186 4.09 -10.95 7.08
C TYR A 186 4.32 -9.86 6.03
N ALA A 187 5.45 -9.15 6.08
CA ALA A 187 5.76 -8.11 5.08
C ALA A 187 5.81 -8.67 3.65
N LYS A 188 6.37 -9.88 3.48
CA LYS A 188 6.35 -10.61 2.20
C LYS A 188 4.94 -11.01 1.77
N THR A 189 4.08 -11.36 2.72
CA THR A 189 2.67 -11.67 2.46
C THR A 189 1.94 -10.44 1.94
N GLU A 190 2.16 -9.26 2.52
CA GLU A 190 1.59 -8.00 2.03
C GLU A 190 2.06 -7.69 0.60
N LEU A 191 3.35 -7.84 0.32
CA LEU A 191 3.90 -7.65 -1.03
C LEU A 191 3.24 -8.60 -2.03
N ALA A 192 3.13 -9.88 -1.69
CA ALA A 192 2.50 -10.88 -2.54
C ALA A 192 1.01 -10.55 -2.81
N ILE A 193 0.29 -10.03 -1.82
CA ILE A 193 -1.09 -9.57 -1.98
C ILE A 193 -1.16 -8.40 -2.96
N ALA A 194 -0.35 -7.36 -2.76
CA ALA A 194 -0.32 -6.20 -3.65
C ALA A 194 -0.02 -6.61 -5.11
N GLN A 195 1.00 -7.46 -5.31
CA GLN A 195 1.33 -7.99 -6.63
C GLN A 195 0.18 -8.83 -7.23
N SER A 196 -0.46 -9.68 -6.42
CA SER A 196 -1.58 -10.51 -6.88
C SER A 196 -2.80 -9.68 -7.26
N ILE A 197 -3.07 -8.58 -6.56
CA ILE A 197 -4.18 -7.67 -6.90
C ILE A 197 -3.87 -6.96 -8.22
N ALA A 198 -2.69 -6.34 -8.34
CA ALA A 198 -2.28 -5.65 -9.56
C ALA A 198 -2.34 -6.57 -10.80
N MET A 199 -1.83 -7.80 -10.66
CA MET A 199 -1.72 -8.80 -11.74
C MET A 199 -3.00 -9.62 -11.97
N GLY A 200 -3.99 -9.52 -11.09
CA GLY A 200 -5.21 -10.32 -11.10
C GLY A 200 -6.38 -9.64 -11.78
N ASP A 201 -7.55 -10.29 -11.72
CA ASP A 201 -8.78 -9.84 -12.40
C ASP A 201 -9.39 -8.57 -11.79
N HIS A 202 -8.99 -8.21 -10.58
CA HIS A 202 -9.42 -6.99 -9.89
C HIS A 202 -8.50 -5.78 -10.16
N GLY A 203 -7.38 -5.99 -10.84
CA GLY A 203 -6.44 -4.95 -11.24
C GLY A 203 -6.28 -4.87 -12.76
N LEU A 204 -5.12 -4.39 -13.20
CA LEU A 204 -4.81 -4.21 -14.62
C LEU A 204 -4.54 -5.54 -15.33
N GLY A 205 -4.15 -6.58 -14.59
CA GLY A 205 -3.91 -7.91 -15.11
C GLY A 205 -2.56 -8.07 -15.80
N LYS A 206 -2.09 -9.32 -15.92
CA LYS A 206 -0.77 -9.63 -16.52
C LYS A 206 -0.60 -9.14 -17.95
N ASP A 207 -1.65 -9.17 -18.76
CA ASP A 207 -1.56 -8.79 -20.19
C ASP A 207 -1.37 -7.28 -20.37
N TYR A 208 -1.88 -6.46 -19.44
CA TYR A 208 -1.60 -5.04 -19.41
C TYR A 208 -0.10 -4.80 -19.19
N PHE A 209 0.52 -5.43 -18.18
CA PHE A 209 1.94 -5.22 -17.86
C PHE A 209 2.90 -5.80 -18.90
N LYS A 210 2.48 -6.79 -19.71
CA LYS A 210 3.24 -7.23 -20.89
C LYS A 210 3.32 -6.16 -21.98
N THR A 211 2.28 -5.34 -22.10
CA THR A 211 2.08 -4.42 -23.23
C THR A 211 2.48 -2.99 -22.88
N ASN A 212 2.19 -2.55 -21.65
CA ASN A 212 2.30 -1.15 -21.22
C ASN A 212 3.43 -0.92 -20.19
N GLY A 213 4.40 -1.84 -20.17
CA GLY A 213 5.52 -1.85 -19.24
C GLY A 213 5.24 -2.55 -17.91
N PRO A 214 6.31 -2.88 -17.15
CA PRO A 214 6.22 -3.69 -15.95
C PRO A 214 5.53 -2.97 -14.77
N LEU A 215 5.03 -3.77 -13.83
CA LEU A 215 4.68 -3.31 -12.50
C LEU A 215 5.94 -2.83 -11.78
N LEU A 216 5.94 -1.60 -11.28
CA LEU A 216 7.10 -1.04 -10.59
C LEU A 216 7.03 -1.39 -9.09
N ILE A 217 8.08 -2.00 -8.55
CA ILE A 217 8.26 -2.23 -7.12
C ILE A 217 9.37 -1.31 -6.64
N VAL A 218 9.04 -0.32 -5.82
CA VAL A 218 9.98 0.71 -5.36
C VAL A 218 10.38 0.39 -3.93
N LEU A 219 11.66 0.08 -3.72
CA LEU A 219 12.24 -0.12 -2.39
C LEU A 219 12.66 1.23 -1.82
N VAL A 220 11.98 1.69 -0.76
CA VAL A 220 12.20 3.02 -0.17
C VAL A 220 12.90 2.90 1.18
N GLY A 221 14.03 3.57 1.37
CA GLY A 221 14.82 3.53 2.60
C GLY A 221 16.23 2.96 2.36
N ASP A 222 16.63 1.90 3.07
CA ASP A 222 17.86 1.15 2.81
C ASP A 222 17.58 0.03 1.78
N PRO A 223 17.92 0.21 0.49
CA PRO A 223 17.52 -0.72 -0.55
C PRO A 223 18.28 -2.05 -0.47
N LEU A 224 19.52 -2.05 0.03
CA LEU A 224 20.31 -3.28 0.16
C LEU A 224 19.69 -4.21 1.20
N SER A 225 19.34 -3.66 2.36
CA SER A 225 18.62 -4.39 3.41
C SER A 225 17.26 -4.90 2.89
N LEU A 226 16.47 -4.05 2.23
CA LEU A 226 15.17 -4.44 1.69
C LEU A 226 15.30 -5.55 0.63
N ARG A 227 16.27 -5.47 -0.28
CA ARG A 227 16.52 -6.53 -1.27
C ARG A 227 16.82 -7.86 -0.62
N GLU A 228 17.68 -7.88 0.39
CA GLU A 228 18.01 -9.11 1.12
C GLU A 228 16.77 -9.69 1.79
N LYS A 229 15.98 -8.85 2.47
CA LYS A 229 14.77 -9.28 3.20
C LYS A 229 13.66 -9.78 2.29
N PHE A 230 13.51 -9.21 1.09
CA PHE A 230 12.51 -9.59 0.10
C PHE A 230 13.04 -10.52 -1.00
N ALA A 231 14.24 -11.10 -0.83
CA ALA A 231 14.80 -12.05 -1.78
C ALA A 231 13.80 -13.18 -2.10
N GLY A 232 13.64 -13.48 -3.39
CA GLY A 232 12.65 -14.44 -3.90
C GLY A 232 11.22 -13.88 -4.03
N SER A 233 10.77 -13.01 -3.13
CA SER A 233 9.44 -12.36 -3.25
C SER A 233 9.41 -11.31 -4.36
N LEU A 234 10.52 -10.60 -4.58
CA LEU A 234 10.66 -9.63 -5.68
C LEU A 234 10.58 -10.30 -7.07
N ASP A 235 10.93 -11.58 -7.16
CA ASP A 235 11.00 -12.33 -8.42
C ASP A 235 9.70 -13.08 -8.77
N LEU A 236 8.66 -12.98 -7.93
CA LEU A 236 7.38 -13.71 -8.10
C LEU A 236 6.74 -13.51 -9.49
N TYR A 237 6.94 -12.34 -10.08
CA TYR A 237 6.48 -11.98 -11.42
C TYR A 237 7.63 -11.52 -12.32
N SER A 238 8.78 -12.22 -12.26
CA SER A 238 9.94 -11.93 -13.10
C SER A 238 9.55 -11.77 -14.58
N GLY A 239 10.01 -10.68 -15.21
CA GLY A 239 9.66 -10.28 -16.58
C GLY A 239 8.37 -9.47 -16.72
N LEU A 240 7.56 -9.35 -15.65
CA LEU A 240 6.38 -8.48 -15.59
C LEU A 240 6.47 -7.42 -14.49
N ALA A 241 7.47 -7.51 -13.61
CA ALA A 241 7.76 -6.51 -12.59
C ALA A 241 9.21 -6.02 -12.71
N GLU A 242 9.44 -4.77 -12.33
CA GLU A 242 10.73 -4.10 -12.30
C GLU A 242 10.95 -3.53 -10.90
N VAL A 243 12.14 -3.73 -10.33
CA VAL A 243 12.49 -3.23 -8.99
C VAL A 243 13.32 -1.96 -9.11
N LEU A 244 12.79 -0.86 -8.56
CA LEU A 244 13.46 0.43 -8.43
C LEU A 244 13.90 0.66 -6.98
N GLU A 245 14.91 1.49 -6.79
CA GLU A 245 15.46 1.81 -5.47
C GLU A 245 15.37 3.31 -5.22
N LEU A 246 14.71 3.70 -4.13
CA LEU A 246 14.66 5.08 -3.66
C LEU A 246 15.40 5.17 -2.32
N PRO A 247 16.73 5.33 -2.34
CA PRO A 247 17.52 5.35 -1.13
C PRO A 247 17.20 6.57 -0.27
N TYR A 248 16.98 6.34 1.02
CA TYR A 248 16.84 7.38 2.03
C TYR A 248 17.30 6.84 3.39
N ASN A 249 18.36 7.43 3.94
CA ASN A 249 18.98 6.91 5.17
C ASN A 249 18.50 7.58 6.46
N GLY A 250 17.63 8.59 6.38
CA GLY A 250 17.11 9.30 7.56
C GLY A 250 18.12 10.20 8.24
#